data_AF-A0A2K3JJV6-F1
#
_entry.id   AF-A0A2K3JJV6-F1
#
_cell.length_a   1.000
_cell.length_b   1.000
_cell.length_c   1.000
_cell.angle_alpha   90.00
_cell.angle_beta   90.00
_cell.angle_gamma   90.00
#
_symmetry.space_group_name_H-M   'P 1'
#
loop_
_entity.id
_entity.type
_entity.pdbx_description
1 polymer ?
#
loop_
_entity_poly.entity_id
_entity_poly.type
_entity_poly.pdbx_seq_one_letter_code
_entity_poly.pdbx_strand_id
1 'polypeptide(L)' 'GVWFMHCHLDIHTSWGLRMAWLVLDGIESNQKLQPPPSDLPKC' A
#
# COMPACT_ATOMS: atom_id res chain seq x y z
N GLY A 1 0.15 7.31 0.43
CA GLY A 1 0.26 5.99 -0.23
C GLY A 1 -0.33 4.87 0.61
N VAL A 2 -0.31 3.63 0.10
CA VAL A 2 -0.81 2.43 0.80
C VAL A 2 0.37 1.49 1.06
N TRP A 3 0.54 1.04 2.31
CA TRP A 3 1.65 0.15 2.70
C TRP A 3 1.12 -1.18 3.23
N PHE A 4 1.58 -2.28 2.65
CA PHE A 4 1.22 -3.62 3.10
C PHE A 4 2.13 -4.08 4.24
N MET A 5 1.53 -4.41 5.38
CA MET A 5 2.22 -4.93 6.56
C MET A 5 1.65 -6.31 6.87
N HIS A 6 2.50 -7.32 6.94
CA HIS A 6 2.03 -8.69 7.16
C HIS A 6 3.11 -9.55 7.84
N CYS A 7 2.68 -10.71 8.35
CA CYS A 7 3.61 -11.73 8.80
C CYS A 7 4.34 -12.33 7.58
N HIS A 8 5.67 -12.38 7.62
CA HIS A 8 6.49 -12.94 6.53
C HIS A 8 6.43 -14.48 6.40
N LEU A 9 5.62 -15.16 7.20
CA LEU A 9 5.22 -16.53 6.93
C LEU A 9 3.99 -16.52 6.03
N ASP A 10 4.13 -17.00 4.80
CA ASP A 10 3.10 -16.91 3.76
C ASP A 10 1.74 -17.49 4.20
N ILE A 11 1.77 -18.61 4.92
CA ILE A 11 0.56 -19.24 5.43
C ILE A 11 -0.20 -18.35 6.44
N HIS A 12 0.52 -17.56 7.24
CA HIS A 12 -0.11 -16.61 8.16
C HIS A 12 -0.71 -15.42 7.42
N THR A 13 -0.12 -15.01 6.29
CA THR A 13 -0.67 -13.93 5.45
C THR A 13 -2.02 -14.35 4.84
N SER A 14 -2.14 -15.59 4.34
CA SER A 14 -3.40 -16.10 3.77
C SER A 14 -4.47 -16.33 4.84
N TRP A 15 -4.08 -16.69 6.06
CA TRP A 15 -4.98 -16.77 7.22
C TRP A 15 -5.42 -15.41 7.77
N GLY A 16 -4.81 -14.32 7.33
CA GLY A 16 -5.28 -12.96 7.64
C GLY A 16 -4.40 -12.16 8.60
N LEU A 17 -3.19 -12.61 8.92
CA LEU A 17 -2.20 -11.80 9.65
C LEU A 17 -1.53 -10.80 8.70
N ARG A 18 -2.37 -9.91 8.18
CA ARG A 18 -2.03 -8.87 7.21
C ARG A 18 -2.90 -7.64 7.44
N MET A 19 -2.35 -6.49 7.14
CA MET A 19 -3.03 -5.20 7.24
C MET A 19 -2.45 -4.23 6.23
N ALA A 20 -3.19 -3.17 5.91
CA ALA A 20 -2.71 -2.10 5.07
C ALA A 20 -2.81 -0.77 5.81
N TRP A 21 -1.76 0.03 5.72
CA TRP A 21 -1.74 1.39 6.24
C TRP A 21 -2.03 2.37 5.11
N LEU A 22 -3.10 3.14 5.26
CA LEU A 22 -3.34 4.30 4.42
C LEU A 22 -2.61 5.50 5.02
N VAL A 23 -1.56 5.95 4.35
CA VAL A 23 -0.84 7.18 4.72
C VAL A 23 -1.35 8.28 3.80
N LEU A 24 -2.03 9.27 4.37
CA LEU A 24 -2.55 10.42 3.62
C LEU A 24 -1.42 11.36 3.19
N ASP A 25 -1.68 12.14 2.16
CA ASP A 25 -0.73 13.14 1.67
C ASP A 25 -0.47 14.23 2.71
N GLY A 26 0.77 14.69 2.76
CA GLY A 26 1.16 15.86 3.54
C GLY A 26 0.83 17.18 2.84
N ILE A 27 1.26 18.28 3.48
CA ILE A 27 1.04 19.64 3.00
C ILE A 27 2.04 19.97 1.89
N GLU A 28 3.30 19.57 2.06
CA GLU A 28 4.36 19.89 1.10
C GLU A 28 4.25 19.05 -0.18
N SER A 29 4.73 19.59 -1.30
CA SER A 29 4.63 18.94 -2.61
C SER A 29 5.39 17.60 -2.67
N ASN A 30 6.50 17.49 -1.95
CA ASN A 30 7.30 16.25 -1.81
C ASN A 30 6.65 15.20 -0.89
N GLN A 31 5.56 15.53 -0.18
CA GLN A 31 4.82 14.63 0.70
C GLN A 31 3.54 14.07 0.05
N LYS A 32 3.35 14.32 -1.25
CA LYS A 32 2.19 13.86 -2.03
C LYS A 32 2.55 12.61 -2.81
N LEU A 33 1.58 11.70 -2.93
CA LEU A 33 1.73 10.52 -3.78
C LEU A 33 1.75 10.93 -5.26
N GLN A 34 2.58 10.25 -6.05
CA GLN A 34 2.57 10.41 -7.51
C GLN A 34 1.28 9.81 -8.12
N PRO A 35 0.83 10.31 -9.28
CA PRO A 35 -0.30 9.73 -9.99
C PRO A 35 -0.01 8.27 -10.39
N PRO A 36 -1.05 7.45 -10.57
CA PRO A 36 -0.88 6.07 -11.02
C PRO A 36 -0.24 6.03 -12.42
N PRO A 37 0.61 5.03 -12.71
CA PRO A 37 1.22 4.89 -14.02
C PRO A 37 0.16 4.45 -15.06
N SER A 38 0.39 4.79 -16.33
CA SER A 38 -0.57 4.57 -17.41
C SER A 38 -0.83 3.10 -17.74
N ASP A 39 0.08 2.22 -17.35
CA ASP A 39 0.07 0.77 -17.58
C ASP A 39 -0.46 -0.02 -16.37
N LEU A 40 -1.06 0.64 -15.37
CA LEU A 40 -1.61 -0.02 -14.20
C LEU A 40 -2.65 -1.09 -14.60
N PRO A 41 -2.51 -2.36 -14.17
CA PRO A 41 -3.46 -3.43 -14.49
C PRO A 41 -4.88 -3.14 -14.01
N LYS A 42 -5.88 -3.63 -14.76
CA LYS A 42 -7.29 -3.56 -14.34
C LYS A 42 -7.57 -4.60 -13.25
N CYS A 43 -8.40 -4.20 -12.28
CA CYS A 43 -8.89 -5.06 -11.20
C CYS A 43 -9.94 -6.06 -11.69
#